data_AF-A0A841AQJ1-F1
#
_entry.id   AF-A0A841AQJ1-F1
#
_cell.length_a   1.000
_cell.length_b   1.000
_cell.length_c   1.000
_cell.angle_alpha   90.00
_cell.angle_beta   90.00
_cell.angle_gamma   90.00
#
_symmetry.space_group_name_H-M   'P 1'
#
loop_
_entity.id
_entity.type
_entity.pdbx_description
1 polymer ?
#
loop_
_entity_poly.entity_id
_entity_poly.type
_entity_poly.pdbx_seq_one_letter_code
_entity_poly.pdbx_strand_id
1 'polypeptide(L)'
;MRWLTERLVMIMTVSFLVLAVSQSEPSSLVFAGIAALAVSTVLAARYAAVIIRSREITVGERAREHRQSLVEMPQPRHPDTPGRPRTRAPSAVTAAA
;
A
#
# COMPACT_ATOMS: atom_id res chain seq x y z
N MET A 1 -9.08 -10.31 7.76
CA MET A 1 -8.91 -10.76 6.36
C MET A 1 -9.37 -12.20 6.17
N ARG A 2 -8.81 -13.21 6.86
CA ARG A 2 -9.09 -14.64 6.63
C ARG A 2 -10.58 -15.03 6.60
N TRP A 3 -11.37 -14.50 7.52
CA TRP A 3 -12.81 -14.77 7.61
C TRP A 3 -13.63 -14.20 6.44
N LEU A 4 -13.19 -13.06 5.88
CA LEU A 4 -13.80 -12.49 4.67
C LEU A 4 -13.42 -13.32 3.43
N THR A 5 -12.18 -13.80 3.36
CA THR A 5 -11.72 -14.68 2.28
C THR A 5 -12.45 -16.02 2.31
N GLU A 6 -12.60 -16.64 3.48
CA GLU A 6 -13.34 -17.90 3.66
C GLU A 6 -14.81 -17.76 3.23
N ARG A 7 -15.48 -16.66 3.61
CA ARG A 7 -16.84 -16.35 3.15
C ARG A 7 -16.95 -16.13 1.65
N LEU A 8 -16.01 -15.40 1.05
CA LEU A 8 -15.97 -15.17 -0.40
C LEU A 8 -15.78 -16.48 -1.17
N VAL A 9 -14.84 -17.32 -0.72
CA VAL A 9 -14.58 -18.63 -1.33
C VAL A 9 -15.81 -19.53 -1.23
N MET A 10 -16.48 -19.55 -0.08
CA MET A 10 -17.71 -20.31 0.13
C MET A 10 -18.84 -19.84 -0.79
N ILE A 11 -19.07 -18.53 -0.91
CA ILE A 11 -20.10 -17.98 -1.79
C ILE A 11 -19.80 -18.32 -3.25
N MET A 12 -18.54 -18.17 -3.68
CA MET A 12 -18.13 -18.49 -5.06
C MET A 12 -18.29 -19.99 -5.38
N THR A 13 -17.90 -20.87 -4.46
CA THR A 13 -18.03 -22.33 -4.64
C THR A 13 -19.49 -22.78 -4.69
N VAL A 14 -20.34 -22.26 -3.79
CA VAL A 14 -21.78 -22.56 -3.81
C VAL A 14 -22.43 -22.05 -5.10
N SER A 15 -22.09 -20.83 -5.53
CA SER A 15 -22.61 -20.26 -6.78
C SER A 15 -22.23 -21.09 -7.99
N PHE A 16 -20.97 -21.55 -8.05
CA PHE A 16 -20.48 -22.41 -9.12
C PHE A 16 -21.17 -23.77 -9.13
N LEU A 17 -21.37 -24.38 -7.95
CA LEU A 17 -22.10 -25.64 -7.80
C LEU A 17 -23.55 -25.54 -8.29
N VAL A 18 -24.25 -24.45 -7.94
CA VAL A 18 -25.61 -24.19 -8.43
C VAL A 18 -25.63 -24.09 -9.96
N LEU A 19 -24.65 -23.39 -10.53
CA LEU A 19 -24.54 -23.20 -11.98
C LEU A 19 -24.21 -24.50 -12.72
N ALA A 20 -23.36 -25.35 -12.12
CA ALA A 20 -22.96 -26.64 -12.68
C ALA A 20 -24.08 -27.70 -12.58
N VAL A 21 -24.90 -27.66 -11.52
CA VAL A 21 -26.04 -28.57 -11.35
C VAL A 21 -27.27 -28.12 -12.15
N SER A 22 -27.43 -26.82 -12.38
CA SER A 22 -28.42 -26.35 -13.35
C SER A 22 -27.94 -26.74 -14.74
N GLN A 23 -28.64 -27.66 -15.42
CA GLN A 23 -28.41 -27.91 -16.85
C GLN A 23 -28.79 -26.65 -17.61
N SER A 24 -27.79 -25.79 -17.76
CA SER A 24 -27.93 -24.41 -18.14
C SER A 24 -27.67 -24.33 -19.64
N GLU A 25 -28.61 -23.75 -20.40
CA GLU A 25 -28.43 -23.56 -21.83
C GLU A 25 -27.08 -22.88 -22.10
N PRO A 26 -26.37 -23.20 -23.19
CA PRO A 26 -25.03 -22.67 -23.45
C PRO A 26 -24.95 -21.13 -23.39
N SER A 27 -26.05 -20.44 -23.70
CA SER A 27 -26.22 -18.99 -23.53
C SER A 27 -26.05 -18.52 -22.08
N SER A 28 -26.62 -19.23 -21.11
CA SER A 28 -26.58 -18.88 -19.69
C SER A 28 -25.20 -19.07 -19.05
N LEU A 29 -24.39 -20.03 -19.53
CA LEU A 29 -22.99 -20.17 -19.14
C LEU A 29 -22.15 -18.96 -19.57
N VAL A 30 -22.41 -18.41 -20.76
CA VAL A 30 -21.72 -17.20 -21.24
C VAL A 30 -22.07 -16.00 -20.36
N PHE A 31 -23.35 -15.78 -20.07
CA PHE A 31 -23.77 -14.69 -19.17
C PHE A 31 -23.21 -14.83 -17.76
N ALA A 32 -23.17 -16.05 -17.22
CA ALA A 32 -22.56 -16.32 -15.93
C ALA A 32 -21.05 -16.02 -15.92
N GLY A 33 -20.34 -16.41 -16.98
CA GLY A 33 -18.92 -16.10 -17.14
C GLY A 33 -18.65 -14.60 -17.22
N ILE A 34 -19.45 -13.86 -17.99
CA ILE A 34 -19.37 -12.40 -18.09
C ILE A 34 -19.64 -11.75 -16.72
N ALA A 35 -20.68 -12.21 -16.01
CA ALA A 35 -21.01 -11.69 -14.68
C ALA A 35 -19.87 -11.97 -13.68
N ALA A 36 -19.28 -13.17 -13.69
CA ALA A 36 -18.15 -13.50 -12.84
C ALA A 36 -16.92 -12.62 -13.14
N LEU A 37 -16.62 -12.38 -14.43
CA LEU A 37 -15.56 -11.46 -14.83
C LEU A 37 -15.83 -10.03 -14.36
N ALA A 38 -17.04 -9.52 -14.53
CA ALA A 38 -17.44 -8.19 -14.05
C ALA A 38 -17.28 -8.06 -12.52
N VAL A 39 -17.74 -9.06 -11.75
CA VAL A 39 -17.58 -9.05 -10.29
C VAL A 39 -16.10 -9.11 -9.90
N SER A 40 -15.31 -9.98 -10.54
CA SER A 40 -13.88 -10.13 -10.24
C SER A 40 -13.10 -8.85 -10.52
N THR A 41 -13.39 -8.16 -11.62
CA THR A 41 -12.73 -6.90 -11.99
C THR A 41 -13.08 -5.77 -11.04
N VAL A 42 -14.35 -5.66 -10.63
CA VAL A 42 -14.78 -4.68 -9.62
C VAL A 42 -14.09 -4.95 -8.27
N LEU A 43 -14.01 -6.21 -7.85
CA LEU A 43 -13.30 -6.58 -6.62
C LEU A 43 -11.81 -6.24 -6.72
N ALA A 44 -11.15 -6.62 -7.81
CA ALA A 44 -9.74 -6.34 -8.05
C ALA A 44 -9.45 -4.84 -8.02
N ALA A 45 -10.28 -4.01 -8.67
CA ALA A 45 -10.15 -2.57 -8.66
C ALA A 45 -10.31 -1.98 -7.25
N ARG A 46 -11.31 -2.46 -6.49
CA ARG A 46 -11.52 -2.04 -5.08
C ARG A 46 -10.31 -2.39 -4.21
N TYR A 47 -9.81 -3.62 -4.31
CA TYR A 47 -8.63 -4.05 -3.55
C TYR A 47 -7.37 -3.27 -3.94
N ALA A 48 -7.15 -3.05 -5.24
CA ALA A 48 -6.03 -2.25 -5.73
C ALA A 48 -6.07 -0.82 -5.18
N ALA A 49 -7.24 -0.16 -5.21
CA ALA A 49 -7.41 1.17 -4.66
C ALA A 49 -7.10 1.24 -3.15
N VAL A 50 -7.55 0.24 -2.38
CA VAL A 50 -7.24 0.15 -0.94
C VAL A 50 -5.75 -0.05 -0.70
N ILE A 51 -5.10 -0.95 -1.46
CA ILE A 51 -3.67 -1.23 -1.32
C ILE A 51 -2.85 0.03 -1.65
N ILE A 52 -3.14 0.71 -2.76
CA ILE A 52 -2.44 1.94 -3.16
C ILE A 52 -2.58 3.00 -2.06
N ARG A 53 -3.80 3.26 -1.60
CA ARG A 53 -4.06 4.25 -0.54
C ARG A 53 -3.36 3.90 0.77
N SER A 54 -3.37 2.62 1.18
CA SER A 54 -2.67 2.19 2.39
C SER A 54 -1.16 2.40 2.27
N ARG A 55 -0.58 2.14 1.10
CA ARG A 55 0.85 2.32 0.85
C ARG A 55 1.25 3.80 0.90
N GLU A 56 0.42 4.69 0.34
CA GLU A 56 0.62 6.14 0.45
C GLU A 56 0.60 6.61 1.91
N ILE A 57 -0.35 6.11 2.72
CA ILE A 57 -0.42 6.42 4.16
C ILE A 57 0.85 5.95 4.87
N THR A 58 1.31 4.72 4.63
CA THR A 58 2.53 4.19 5.27
C THR A 58 3.79 4.95 4.85
N VAL A 59 3.89 5.40 3.59
CA VAL A 59 5.03 6.23 3.15
C VAL A 59 5.01 7.60 3.84
N GLY A 60 3.84 8.23 3.95
CA GLY A 60 3.67 9.49 4.67
C GLY A 60 3.99 9.38 6.16
N GLU A 61 3.57 8.27 6.78
CA GLU A 61 3.86 7.96 8.18
C GLU A 61 5.36 7.78 8.42
N ARG A 62 6.05 6.96 7.60
CA ARG A 62 7.50 6.79 7.69
C ARG A 62 8.27 8.11 7.47
N ALA A 63 7.82 8.94 6.53
CA ALA A 63 8.44 10.25 6.30
C ALA A 63 8.23 11.19 7.49
N ARG A 64 7.07 11.12 8.15
CA ARG A 64 6.76 11.87 9.36
C ARG A 64 7.58 11.40 10.56
N GLU A 65 7.67 10.09 10.78
CA GLU A 65 8.51 9.47 11.81
C GLU A 65 9.97 9.87 11.62
N HIS A 66 10.49 9.81 10.39
CA HIS A 66 11.85 10.23 10.10
C HIS A 66 12.07 11.71 10.41
N ARG A 67 11.13 12.59 10.01
CA ARG A 67 11.21 14.01 10.37
C ARG A 67 11.18 14.23 11.88
N GLN A 68 10.32 13.54 12.62
CA GLN A 68 10.26 13.64 14.07
C GLN A 68 11.57 13.18 14.71
N SER A 69 12.16 12.08 14.24
CA SER A 69 13.47 11.61 14.72
C SER A 69 14.59 12.64 14.51
N LEU A 70 14.56 13.38 13.40
CA LEU A 70 15.53 14.46 13.13
C LEU A 70 15.28 15.71 13.98
N VAL A 71 14.03 15.98 14.36
CA VAL A 71 13.69 17.11 15.25
C VAL A 71 14.12 16.83 16.68
N GLU A 72 14.00 15.59 17.14
CA GLU A 72 14.43 15.17 18.48
C GLU A 72 15.96 15.05 18.59
N MET A 73 16.67 14.89 17.48
CA MET A 73 18.13 14.86 17.47
C MET A 73 18.71 16.26 17.78
N PRO A 74 19.55 16.40 18.83
CA PRO A 74 20.17 17.67 19.15
C PRO A 74 21.06 18.14 17.98
N GLN A 75 20.92 19.42 17.60
CA GLN A 75 21.69 19.98 16.51
C GLN A 75 23.20 19.95 16.82
N PRO A 76 24.05 19.66 15.82
CA PRO A 76 25.50 19.66 15.99
C PRO A 76 26.01 21.05 16.43
N ARG A 77 26.59 21.14 17.63
CA ARG A 77 27.03 22.41 18.22
C ARG A 77 28.41 22.85 17.72
N HIS A 78 29.30 21.92 17.38
CA HIS A 78 30.67 22.24 16.95
C HIS A 78 30.74 22.36 15.41
N PRO A 79 31.55 23.30 14.85
CA PRO A 79 31.80 23.39 13.40
C PRO A 79 32.25 22.07 12.77
N ASP A 80 33.08 21.30 13.47
CA ASP A 80 33.62 20.02 12.99
C ASP A 80 32.84 18.77 13.44
N THR A 81 31.56 18.91 13.82
CA THR A 81 30.77 17.73 14.21
C THR A 81 30.56 16.81 12.99
N PRO A 82 30.85 15.49 13.09
CA PRO A 82 30.64 14.56 11.99
C PRO A 82 29.19 14.58 11.49
N GLY A 83 29.03 14.63 10.16
CA GLY A 83 27.70 14.69 9.52
C GLY A 83 27.07 16.10 9.48
N ARG A 84 27.69 17.13 10.08
CA ARG A 84 27.22 18.51 9.92
C ARG A 84 27.41 18.97 8.47
N PRO A 85 26.36 19.51 7.80
CA PRO A 85 26.52 20.14 6.49
C PRO A 85 27.51 21.30 6.58
N ARG A 86 28.58 21.26 5.79
CA ARG A 86 29.52 22.38 5.70
C ARG A 86 28.91 23.50 4.87
N THR A 87 29.02 24.72 5.38
CA THR A 87 28.61 25.93 4.67
C THR A 87 29.40 26.02 3.37
N ARG A 88 28.72 26.18 2.22
CA ARG A 88 29.40 26.40 0.93
C ARG A 88 29.90 27.84 0.73
N ALA A 89 29.54 28.74 1.64
CA ALA A 89 30.05 30.10 1.63
C ALA A 89 31.51 30.10 2.10
N PRO A 90 32.39 30.91 1.48
CA PRO A 90 33.73 31.12 2.00
C PRO A 90 33.62 31.67 3.42
N SER A 91 34.16 30.94 4.39
CA SER A 91 34.20 31.32 5.80
C SER A 91 35.64 31.25 6.29
N ALA A 92 36.00 32.15 7.20
CA ALA A 92 37.34 32.19 7.76
C ALA A 92 37.59 30.92 8.59
N VAL A 93 38.69 30.22 8.28
CA VAL A 93 39.12 29.03 9.02
C VAL A 93 39.49 29.45 10.43
N THR A 94 38.67 29.10 11.41
CA THR A 94 38.98 29.30 12.83
C THR A 94 39.81 28.10 13.28
N ALA A 95 41.04 28.33 13.73
CA ALA A 95 41.90 27.27 14.25
C ALA A 95 41.31 26.74 15.57
N ALA A 96 41.26 25.40 15.70
CA ALA A 96 40.90 24.75 16.96
C ALA A 96 42.02 25.00 18.00
N ALA A 97 41.61 25.40 19.21
CA ALA A 97 42.50 25.60 20.36
C ALA A 97 42.74 24.29 21.12
#